data_AF-A0A947H8Q3-F1
#
_entry.id   AF-A0A947H8Q3-F1
#
_cell.length_a   1.000
_cell.length_b   1.000
_cell.length_c   1.000
_cell.angle_alpha   90.00
_cell.angle_beta   90.00
_cell.angle_gamma   90.00
#
_symmetry.space_group_name_H-M   'P 1'
#
loop_
_entity.id
_entity.type
_entity.pdbx_description
1 polymer ?
#
loop_
_entity_poly.entity_id
_entity_poly.type
_entity_poly.pdbx_seq_one_letter_code
_entity_poly.pdbx_strand_id
1 'polypeptide(L)'
;MESEARYKRILMAIQAAHNESALNMAVGPLLQETGFGSSGMVDPETGEESRLSYLEIAECLMDTDRLYFQKPIELLVMANQRSKEMALGVPPRLPEPESPPWQQFL
;
A
#
# COMPACT_ATOMS: atom_id res chain seq x y z
N MET A 1 -17.07 -9.97 -3.39
CA MET A 1 -16.36 -11.10 -2.76
C MET A 1 -14.91 -11.21 -3.24
N GLU A 2 -14.61 -11.19 -4.54
CA GLU A 2 -13.21 -11.29 -5.02
C GLU A 2 -12.36 -10.03 -4.73
N SER A 3 -12.95 -8.84 -4.79
CA SER A 3 -12.28 -7.56 -4.48
C SER A 3 -11.86 -7.42 -3.02
N GLU A 4 -12.69 -7.85 -2.07
CA GLU A 4 -12.39 -7.76 -0.63
C GLU A 4 -11.22 -8.67 -0.24
N ALA A 5 -11.20 -9.91 -0.74
CA ALA A 5 -10.10 -10.84 -0.51
C ALA A 5 -8.78 -10.32 -1.11
N ARG A 6 -8.84 -9.64 -2.25
CA ARG A 6 -7.68 -8.96 -2.84
C ARG A 6 -7.16 -7.84 -1.93
N TYR A 7 -8.02 -6.90 -1.52
CA TYR A 7 -7.59 -5.78 -0.66
C TYR A 7 -7.08 -6.24 0.71
N LYS A 8 -7.66 -7.31 1.27
CA LYS A 8 -7.16 -7.92 2.51
C LYS A 8 -5.74 -8.47 2.34
N ARG A 9 -5.45 -9.17 1.24
CA ARG A 9 -4.09 -9.66 0.95
C ARG A 9 -3.08 -8.54 0.80
N ILE A 10 -3.46 -7.45 0.14
CA ILE A 10 -2.61 -6.26 -0.02
C ILE A 10 -2.33 -5.62 1.35
N LEU A 11 -3.35 -5.46 2.19
CA LEU A 11 -3.18 -4.94 3.55
C LEU A 11 -2.20 -5.78 4.37
N MET A 12 -2.36 -7.11 4.36
CA MET A 12 -1.46 -8.01 5.07
C MET A 12 -0.01 -7.89 4.58
N ALA A 13 0.18 -7.76 3.26
CA ALA A 13 1.50 -7.57 2.66
C ALA A 13 2.12 -6.21 3.06
N ILE A 14 1.33 -5.13 3.11
CA ILE A 14 1.77 -3.82 3.60
C ILE A 14 2.23 -3.93 5.06
N GLN A 15 1.44 -4.56 5.93
CA GLN A 15 1.75 -4.70 7.35
C GLN A 15 3.00 -5.55 7.61
N ALA A 16 3.21 -6.60 6.80
CA ALA A 16 4.35 -7.50 6.89
C ALA A 16 5.63 -6.94 6.22
N ALA A 17 5.56 -5.79 5.53
CA ALA A 17 6.71 -5.21 4.84
C ALA A 17 7.79 -4.77 5.84
N HIS A 18 9.01 -5.27 5.61
CA HIS A 18 10.20 -5.03 6.43
C HIS A 18 11.23 -4.11 5.75
N ASN A 19 11.02 -3.78 4.47
CA ASN A 19 11.82 -2.81 3.73
C ASN A 19 10.98 -2.18 2.60
N GLU A 20 11.52 -1.12 2.00
CA GLU A 20 10.87 -0.38 0.93
C GLU A 20 10.59 -1.24 -0.32
N SER A 21 11.45 -2.20 -0.65
CA SER A 21 11.22 -3.08 -1.80
C SER A 21 9.97 -3.95 -1.60
N ALA A 22 9.84 -4.57 -0.42
CA ALA A 22 8.66 -5.36 -0.05
C ALA A 22 7.39 -4.51 -0.02
N LEU A 23 7.48 -3.27 0.49
CA LEU A 23 6.35 -2.35 0.52
C LEU A 23 5.91 -1.92 -0.89
N ASN A 24 6.85 -1.57 -1.76
CA ASN A 24 6.59 -1.24 -3.17
C ASN A 24 5.92 -2.40 -3.91
N MET A 25 6.37 -3.64 -3.69
CA MET A 25 5.72 -4.82 -4.27
C MET A 25 4.30 -5.01 -3.75
N ALA A 26 4.05 -4.76 -2.46
CA ALA A 26 2.73 -4.88 -1.86
C ALA A 26 1.70 -3.91 -2.48
N VAL A 27 2.12 -2.67 -2.74
CA VAL A 27 1.22 -1.64 -3.32
C VAL A 27 1.17 -1.66 -4.84
N GLY A 28 2.09 -2.34 -5.53
CA GLY A 28 2.15 -2.40 -7.00
C GLY A 28 0.82 -2.69 -7.69
N PRO A 29 0.00 -3.66 -7.20
CA PRO A 29 -1.32 -3.92 -7.76
C PRO A 29 -2.31 -2.76 -7.61
N LEU A 30 -2.18 -1.90 -6.58
CA LEU A 30 -3.01 -0.71 -6.40
C LEU A 30 -2.60 0.36 -7.42
N LEU A 31 -1.29 0.58 -7.55
CA LEU A 31 -0.73 1.58 -8.46
C LEU A 31 -1.17 1.32 -9.91
N GLN A 32 -1.10 0.06 -10.36
CA GLN A 32 -1.61 -0.35 -11.68
C GLN A 32 -3.10 -0.06 -11.90
N GLU A 33 -3.94 -0.23 -10.88
CA GLU A 33 -5.38 0.09 -10.98
C GLU A 33 -5.65 1.60 -11.06
N THR A 34 -4.83 2.38 -10.37
CA THR A 34 -5.01 3.83 -10.24
C THR A 34 -4.44 4.64 -11.40
N GLY A 35 -3.68 3.98 -12.29
CA GLY A 35 -2.96 4.65 -13.37
C GLY A 35 -1.67 5.35 -12.94
N PHE A 36 -1.38 5.41 -11.64
CA PHE A 36 -0.06 5.78 -11.14
C PHE A 36 0.92 4.65 -11.48
N GLY A 37 1.76 4.86 -12.50
CA GLY A 37 2.79 3.89 -12.87
C GLY A 37 3.78 3.64 -11.72
N SER A 38 4.47 2.51 -11.75
CA SER A 38 5.60 2.22 -10.85
C SER A 38 6.86 3.06 -11.15
N SER A 39 6.81 3.89 -12.19
CA SER A 39 7.92 4.66 -12.72
C SER A 39 7.98 6.04 -12.08
N GLY A 40 9.08 6.33 -11.36
CA GLY A 40 9.44 7.71 -11.05
C GLY A 40 9.72 8.49 -12.32
N MET A 41 9.57 9.81 -12.24
CA MET A 41 10.10 10.69 -13.28
C MET A 41 11.57 10.91 -12.97
N VAL A 42 12.43 10.55 -13.92
CA VAL A 42 13.86 10.87 -13.84
C VAL A 42 14.05 12.22 -14.52
N ASP A 43 14.55 13.18 -13.78
CA ASP A 43 15.00 14.44 -14.35
C ASP A 43 16.18 14.15 -15.31
N PRO A 44 16.07 14.48 -16.60
CA PRO A 44 17.08 14.16 -17.59
C PRO A 44 18.37 14.98 -17.44
N GLU A 45 18.33 16.12 -16.74
CA GLU A 45 19.49 17.00 -16.53
C GLU A 45 20.28 16.62 -15.27
N THR A 46 19.57 16.30 -14.18
CA THR A 46 20.19 15.98 -12.89
C THR A 46 20.34 14.48 -12.65
N GLY A 47 19.57 13.65 -13.36
CA GLY A 47 19.48 12.21 -13.13
C GLY A 47 18.72 11.84 -11.86
N GLU A 48 18.12 12.82 -11.17
CA GLU A 48 17.36 12.58 -9.95
C GLU A 48 16.01 11.93 -10.27
N GLU A 49 15.73 10.81 -9.59
CA GLU A 49 14.43 10.16 -9.69
C GLU A 49 13.47 10.75 -8.66
N SER A 50 12.48 11.51 -9.13
CA SER A 50 11.36 11.96 -8.31
C SER A 50 10.21 10.95 -8.41
N ARG A 51 9.82 10.41 -7.26
CA ARG A 51 8.63 9.57 -7.10
C ARG A 51 7.68 10.26 -6.14
N LEU A 52 6.39 10.24 -6.47
CA LEU A 52 5.36 10.59 -5.50
C LEU A 52 5.37 9.57 -4.37
N SER A 53 5.28 10.06 -3.14
CA SER A 53 4.99 9.25 -1.97
C SER A 53 3.60 8.64 -2.07
N TYR A 54 3.36 7.55 -1.33
CA TYR A 54 2.04 6.92 -1.29
C TYR A 54 0.94 7.87 -0.82
N LEU A 55 1.26 8.85 0.03
CA LEU A 55 0.30 9.85 0.49
C LEU A 55 -0.07 10.82 -0.62
N GLU A 56 0.92 11.33 -1.37
CA GLU A 56 0.66 12.22 -2.51
C GLU A 56 -0.20 11.53 -3.58
N ILE A 57 0.06 10.24 -3.85
CA ILE A 57 -0.79 9.44 -4.75
C ILE A 57 -2.21 9.32 -4.22
N ALA A 58 -2.37 9.04 -2.91
CA ALA A 58 -3.70 8.95 -2.28
C ALA A 58 -4.47 10.27 -2.37
N GLU A 59 -3.80 11.41 -2.18
CA GLU A 59 -4.37 12.75 -2.33
C GLU A 59 -4.85 13.02 -3.75
N CYS A 60 -4.04 12.71 -4.76
CA CYS A 60 -4.47 12.85 -6.16
C CYS A 60 -5.71 12.00 -6.49
N LEU A 61 -5.81 10.78 -5.94
CA LEU A 61 -6.98 9.93 -6.15
C LEU A 61 -8.22 10.44 -5.42
N MET A 62 -8.05 11.02 -4.23
CA MET A 62 -9.13 11.67 -3.48
C MET A 62 -9.73 12.83 -4.28
N ASP A 63 -8.89 13.62 -4.95
CA ASP A 63 -9.32 14.77 -5.77
C ASP A 63 -9.98 14.35 -7.09
N THR A 64 -9.64 13.16 -7.61
CA THR A 64 -10.15 12.66 -8.89
C THR A 64 -11.49 11.97 -8.74
N ASP A 65 -11.56 10.87 -7.99
CA ASP A 65 -12.80 10.13 -7.71
C ASP A 65 -12.65 9.28 -6.43
N ARG A 66 -12.93 9.91 -5.29
CA ARG A 66 -12.84 9.28 -3.98
C ARG A 66 -13.73 8.04 -3.84
N LEU A 67 -14.90 8.01 -4.46
CA LEU A 67 -15.84 6.89 -4.30
C LEU A 67 -15.33 5.65 -5.03
N TYR A 68 -14.81 5.85 -6.24
CA TYR A 68 -14.21 4.77 -7.01
C TYR A 68 -12.92 4.24 -6.37
N PHE A 69 -12.05 5.14 -5.88
CA PHE A 69 -10.74 4.79 -5.34
C PHE A 69 -10.68 4.62 -3.81
N GLN A 70 -11.82 4.54 -3.11
CA GLN A 70 -11.84 4.53 -1.65
C GLN A 70 -10.88 3.49 -1.03
N LYS A 71 -10.91 2.25 -1.53
CA LYS A 71 -10.05 1.16 -1.02
C LYS A 71 -8.57 1.35 -1.37
N PRO A 72 -8.19 1.66 -2.62
CA PRO A 72 -6.82 2.06 -2.94
C PRO A 72 -6.29 3.21 -2.07
N ILE A 73 -7.10 4.27 -1.85
CA ILE A 73 -6.73 5.41 -1.00
C ILE A 73 -6.43 4.95 0.43
N GLU A 74 -7.34 4.19 1.05
CA GLU A 74 -7.14 3.67 2.42
C GLU A 74 -5.83 2.89 2.55
N LEU A 75 -5.52 2.03 1.56
CA LEU A 75 -4.32 1.21 1.58
C LEU A 75 -3.03 1.99 1.30
N LEU A 76 -3.06 2.98 0.42
CA LEU A 76 -1.93 3.88 0.16
C LEU A 76 -1.57 4.72 1.39
N VAL A 77 -2.58 5.20 2.13
CA VAL A 77 -2.36 5.89 3.42
C VAL A 77 -1.71 4.95 4.44
N MET A 78 -2.14 3.69 4.51
CA MET A 78 -1.52 2.69 5.38
C MET A 78 -0.09 2.35 4.95
N ALA A 79 0.19 2.29 3.65
CA ALA A 79 1.55 2.09 3.13
C ALA A 79 2.48 3.25 3.50
N ASN A 80 2.01 4.49 3.40
CA ASN A 80 2.76 5.66 3.86
C ASN A 80 3.08 5.59 5.35
N GLN A 81 2.10 5.18 6.18
CA GLN A 81 2.33 4.99 7.60
C GLN A 81 3.37 3.89 7.87
N ARG A 82 3.32 2.77 7.11
CA ARG A 82 4.31 1.70 7.24
C ARG A 82 5.72 2.16 6.85
N SER A 83 5.87 2.95 5.78
CA SER A 83 7.17 3.52 5.41
C SER A 83 7.78 4.35 6.55
N LYS A 84 6.97 5.20 7.20
CA LYS A 84 7.39 5.95 8.38
C LYS A 84 7.78 5.04 9.56
N GLU A 85 6.98 4.00 9.83
CA GLU A 85 7.30 3.02 10.85
C GLU A 85 8.64 2.29 10.58
N MET A 86 8.92 1.93 9.33
CA MET A 86 10.20 1.32 8.94
C MET A 86 11.38 2.27 9.16
N ALA A 87 11.23 3.55 8.80
CA ALA A 87 12.24 4.57 9.04
C ALA A 87 12.54 4.76 10.55
N LEU A 88 11.54 4.52 11.41
CA LEU A 88 11.66 4.55 12.86
C LEU A 88 12.13 3.22 13.47
N GLY A 89 12.40 2.18 12.66
CA GLY A 89 12.84 0.87 13.13
C GLY A 89 11.74 0.03 13.78
N VAL A 90 10.46 0.38 13.57
CA VAL A 90 9.32 -0.37 14.12
C VAL A 90 9.16 -1.69 13.35
N PRO A 91 9.15 -2.85 14.04
CA PRO A 91 9.04 -4.15 13.37
C PRO A 91 7.71 -4.31 12.61
N PRO A 92 7.67 -5.17 11.58
CA PRO A 92 6.45 -5.44 10.83
C PRO A 92 5.38 -6.06 11.73
N ARG A 93 4.12 -5.75 11.43
CA ARG A 93 2.98 -6.37 12.11
C ARG A 93 2.67 -7.65 11.35
N LEU A 94 2.95 -8.79 11.97
CA LEU A 94 2.54 -10.06 11.40
C LEU A 94 1.02 -10.11 11.38
N PRO A 95 0.40 -10.58 10.28
CA PRO A 95 -1.03 -10.80 10.28
C PRO A 95 -1.37 -11.77 11.41
N GLU A 96 -2.38 -11.42 12.22
CA GLU A 96 -2.95 -12.39 13.16
C GLU A 96 -3.40 -13.60 12.34
N PRO A 97 -3.01 -14.83 12.75
CA PRO A 97 -3.54 -16.01 12.08
C PRO A 97 -5.06 -15.93 12.17
N GLU A 98 -5.73 -16.04 11.03
CA GLU A 98 -7.19 -16.15 11.03
C GLU A 98 -7.55 -17.31 11.95
N SER A 99 -8.24 -17.01 13.06
CA SER A 99 -8.70 -18.04 13.99
C SER A 99 -9.42 -19.09 13.17
N PRO A 100 -9.02 -20.37 13.25
CA PRO A 100 -9.66 -21.41 12.47
C PRO A 100 -11.18 -21.38 12.73
N PRO A 101 -12.02 -21.65 11.73
CA PRO A 101 -13.47 -21.47 11.83
C PRO A 101 -14.11 -22.27 12.98
N TRP A 102 -13.45 -23.32 13.48
CA TRP A 102 -13.91 -24.09 14.64
C TRP A 102 -13.73 -23.39 16.00
N GLN A 103 -12.91 -22.34 16.10
CA GLN A 103 -12.74 -21.56 17.36
C GLN A 103 -13.90 -20.61 17.64
N GLN A 104 -14.78 -20.36 16.67
CA GLN A 104 -15.91 -19.44 16.82
C GLN A 104 -17.11 -20.06 17.54
N PHE A 105 -17.04 -21.36 17.82
CA PHE A 105 -18.13 -22.17 18.40
C PHE A 105 -17.82 -22.72 19.80
N LEU A 106 -16.70 -22.32 20.41
CA LEU A 106 -16.34 -22.64 21.81
C LEU A 106 -16.50 -21.38 22.67
#